data_AF-A0A318RQ35-F1
#
_entry.id   AF-A0A318RQ35-F1
#
_cell.length_a   1.000
_cell.length_b   1.000
_cell.length_c   1.000
_cell.angle_alpha   90.00
_cell.angle_beta   90.00
_cell.angle_gamma   90.00
#
_symmetry.space_group_name_H-M   'P 1'
#
loop_
_entity.id
_entity.type
_entity.pdbx_description
1 polymer ?
#
loop_
_entity_poly.entity_id
_entity_poly.type
_entity_poly.pdbx_seq_one_letter_code
_entity_poly.pdbx_strand_id
1 'polypeptide(L)'
;MHRRGDGPWLPVEGSWPAATAPTVDHDGLVIARPNDSRIDYGHGTFFENYHWVAMLDPAELAGSAHSNVIDDVSAPSVEFTGISVGVHHGRKSWQATARSTTAYDPRCSCCPLLDGHFDDVTDEWVIAPPALVRLDCETGICVHIVHQYEVPRVDLDVRIEAVD
;
A
#
# COMPACT_ATOMS: atom_id res chain seq x y z
N MET A 1 10.95 -3.37 18.98
CA MET A 1 11.56 -3.88 20.24
C MET A 1 12.51 -5.02 19.90
N HIS A 2 13.61 -5.22 20.63
CA HIS A 2 14.50 -6.37 20.40
C HIS A 2 14.70 -7.14 21.71
N ARG A 3 14.69 -8.47 21.65
CA ARG A 3 14.94 -9.34 22.80
C ARG A 3 16.33 -9.94 22.68
N ARG A 4 17.22 -9.69 23.66
CA ARG A 4 18.51 -10.39 23.77
C ARG A 4 18.33 -11.57 24.72
N GLY A 5 18.28 -12.79 24.19
CA GLY A 5 18.06 -14.01 24.99
C GLY A 5 16.74 -13.96 25.77
N ASP A 6 16.76 -14.39 27.03
CA ASP A 6 15.54 -14.52 27.86
C ASP A 6 15.10 -13.21 28.52
N GLY A 7 15.88 -12.13 28.34
CA GLY A 7 15.68 -10.84 29.01
C GLY A 7 14.43 -10.06 28.58
N PRO A 8 14.19 -8.89 29.21
CA PRO A 8 13.06 -8.02 28.91
C PRO A 8 13.15 -7.45 27.49
N TRP A 9 12.00 -7.12 26.91
CA TRP A 9 11.93 -6.36 25.67
C TRP A 9 12.49 -4.96 25.89
N LEU A 10 13.49 -4.59 25.10
CA LEU A 10 14.07 -3.26 25.15
C LEU A 10 13.58 -2.42 23.95
N PRO A 11 13.31 -1.12 24.16
CA PRO A 11 13.09 -0.20 23.06
C PRO A 11 14.34 -0.17 22.17
N VAL A 12 14.11 -0.11 20.87
CA VAL A 12 15.14 0.09 19.85
C VAL A 12 14.69 1.28 19.02
N GLU A 13 15.66 2.12 18.64
CA GLU A 13 15.42 3.24 17.76
C GLU A 13 14.91 2.72 16.40
N GLY A 14 13.79 3.27 15.96
CA GLY A 14 13.21 2.97 14.65
C GLY A 14 13.97 3.68 13.54
N SER A 15 13.72 3.25 12.30
CA SER A 15 14.26 3.89 11.10
C SER A 15 13.11 4.19 10.14
N TRP A 16 13.19 5.35 9.49
CA TRP A 16 12.22 5.71 8.47
C TRP A 16 12.47 4.92 7.18
N PRO A 17 11.42 4.52 6.44
CA PRO A 17 11.57 3.89 5.14
C PRO A 17 12.47 4.68 4.18
N ALA A 18 12.34 6.01 4.18
CA ALA A 18 13.15 6.91 3.37
C ALA A 18 14.66 6.88 3.68
N ALA A 19 15.06 6.33 4.84
CA ALA A 19 16.46 6.18 5.21
C ALA A 19 17.10 4.88 4.67
N THR A 20 16.32 4.01 4.02
CA THR A 20 16.79 2.71 3.54
C THR A 20 16.43 2.51 2.07
N ALA A 21 17.38 2.04 1.27
CA ALA A 21 17.14 1.76 -0.15
C ALA A 21 16.54 0.36 -0.35
N PRO A 22 15.49 0.20 -1.18
CA PRO A 22 14.99 -1.11 -1.58
C PRO A 22 15.91 -1.78 -2.60
N THR A 23 15.72 -3.09 -2.77
CA THR A 23 16.33 -3.82 -3.88
C THR A 23 15.52 -3.57 -5.14
N VAL A 24 16.19 -3.23 -6.23
CA VAL A 24 15.59 -2.96 -7.54
C VAL A 24 16.14 -3.90 -8.61
N ASP A 25 15.35 -4.16 -9.64
CA ASP A 25 15.79 -4.89 -10.84
C ASP A 25 16.54 -3.99 -11.84
N HIS A 26 16.83 -4.54 -13.02
CA HIS A 26 17.54 -3.83 -14.10
C HIS A 26 16.77 -2.65 -14.71
N ASP A 27 15.44 -2.63 -14.54
CA ASP A 27 14.57 -1.54 -14.99
C ASP A 27 14.38 -0.48 -13.89
N GLY A 28 14.97 -0.70 -12.71
CA GLY A 28 14.82 0.16 -11.54
C GLY A 28 13.51 -0.05 -10.78
N LEU A 29 12.78 -1.14 -11.05
CA LEU A 29 11.57 -1.49 -10.33
C LEU A 29 11.92 -2.20 -9.02
N VAL A 30 11.19 -1.87 -7.95
CA VAL A 30 11.37 -2.50 -6.63
C VAL A 30 10.99 -3.97 -6.73
N ILE A 31 11.90 -4.86 -6.33
CA ILE A 31 11.65 -6.32 -6.22
C ILE A 31 11.57 -6.78 -4.76
N ALA A 32 12.21 -6.05 -3.84
CA ALA A 32 12.11 -6.32 -2.42
C ALA A 32 12.33 -5.04 -1.61
N ARG A 33 11.51 -4.89 -0.57
CA ARG A 33 11.65 -3.85 0.45
C ARG A 33 12.60 -4.35 1.55
N PRO A 34 13.31 -3.47 2.24
CA PRO A 34 14.14 -3.85 3.37
C PRO A 34 13.35 -4.59 4.46
N ASN A 35 13.71 -5.83 4.74
CA ASN A 35 13.04 -6.65 5.74
C ASN A 35 13.70 -6.51 7.13
N ASP A 36 13.58 -5.31 7.71
CA ASP A 36 14.08 -4.99 9.05
C ASP A 36 12.94 -4.49 9.95
N SER A 37 12.74 -5.14 11.09
CA SER A 37 11.66 -4.81 12.03
C SER A 37 11.81 -3.45 12.72
N ARG A 38 12.94 -2.77 12.53
CA ARG A 38 13.16 -1.39 12.97
C ARG A 38 12.58 -0.37 11.98
N ILE A 39 12.29 -0.77 10.75
CA ILE A 39 11.74 0.13 9.74
C ILE A 39 10.24 0.26 9.95
N ASP A 40 9.78 1.50 10.09
CA ASP A 40 8.38 1.79 10.33
C ASP A 40 7.64 2.10 9.01
N TYR A 41 6.97 1.09 8.46
CA TYR A 41 6.15 1.21 7.24
C TYR A 41 4.72 1.68 7.48
N GLY A 42 4.40 2.26 8.65
CA GLY A 42 3.09 2.88 8.84
C GLY A 42 2.49 2.89 10.24
N HIS A 43 3.19 2.39 11.25
CA HIS A 43 2.76 2.47 12.64
C HIS A 43 2.91 3.90 13.20
N GLY A 44 3.90 4.66 12.75
CA GLY A 44 4.15 6.05 13.14
C GLY A 44 3.35 7.11 12.36
N THR A 45 2.66 6.72 11.27
CA THR A 45 1.89 7.62 10.40
C THR A 45 0.38 7.38 10.49
N PHE A 46 -0.08 6.71 11.55
CA PHE A 46 -1.50 6.48 11.77
C PHE A 46 -2.24 7.81 11.95
N PHE A 47 -3.22 8.03 11.08
CA PHE A 47 -4.18 9.12 11.20
C PHE A 47 -5.57 8.54 10.96
N GLU A 48 -6.45 8.62 11.96
CA GLU A 48 -7.84 8.10 11.98
C GLU A 48 -8.04 6.58 11.76
N ASN A 49 -7.47 5.99 10.72
CA ASN A 49 -7.62 4.59 10.36
C ASN A 49 -6.43 4.10 9.50
N TYR A 50 -6.37 2.80 9.22
CA TYR A 50 -5.31 2.21 8.39
C TYR A 50 -5.47 2.49 6.88
N HIS A 51 -6.61 3.03 6.43
CA HIS A 51 -6.76 3.44 5.03
C HIS A 51 -5.79 4.59 4.70
N TRP A 52 -5.61 5.54 5.62
CA TRP A 52 -4.58 6.59 5.50
C TRP A 52 -3.16 6.03 5.41
N VAL A 53 -2.86 4.96 6.13
CA VAL A 53 -1.55 4.30 6.07
C VAL A 53 -1.38 3.55 4.75
N ALA A 54 -2.42 2.85 4.30
CA ALA A 54 -2.43 2.16 3.01
C ALA A 54 -2.31 3.13 1.84
N MET A 55 -2.79 4.35 2.00
CA MET A 55 -2.62 5.44 1.04
C MET A 55 -1.16 5.92 0.96
N LEU A 56 -0.53 6.18 2.11
CA LEU A 56 0.84 6.70 2.20
C LEU A 56 1.89 5.67 1.73
N ASP A 57 1.60 4.39 1.94
CA ASP A 57 2.45 3.28 1.53
C ASP A 57 1.58 2.20 0.84
N PRO A 58 1.23 2.40 -0.45
CA PRO A 58 0.30 1.55 -1.20
C PRO A 58 0.94 0.25 -1.68
N ALA A 59 1.74 -0.40 -0.82
CA ALA A 59 2.41 -1.67 -1.09
C ALA A 59 1.43 -2.78 -1.48
N GLU A 60 0.20 -2.77 -0.95
CA GLU A 60 -0.86 -3.72 -1.31
C GLU A 60 -1.30 -3.67 -2.79
N LEU A 61 -0.98 -2.59 -3.52
CA LEU A 61 -1.19 -2.53 -4.97
C LEU A 61 -0.18 -3.37 -5.76
N ALA A 62 1.01 -3.64 -5.20
CA ALA A 62 2.08 -4.38 -5.86
C ALA A 62 2.16 -5.85 -5.40
N GLY A 63 1.69 -6.16 -4.20
CA GLY A 63 1.79 -7.48 -3.60
C GLY A 63 1.10 -7.54 -2.24
N SER A 64 1.70 -8.26 -1.30
CA SER A 64 1.26 -8.30 0.10
C SER A 64 1.78 -7.06 0.85
N ALA A 65 0.93 -6.44 1.67
CA ALA A 65 1.37 -5.38 2.59
C ALA A 65 2.21 -5.91 3.77
N HIS A 66 2.16 -7.21 4.03
CA HIS A 66 2.84 -7.89 5.14
C HIS A 66 4.15 -8.55 4.71
N SER A 67 4.33 -8.80 3.41
CA SER A 67 5.58 -9.32 2.85
C SER A 67 6.45 -8.19 2.30
N ASN A 68 7.73 -8.20 2.70
CA ASN A 68 8.73 -7.30 2.15
C ASN A 68 9.38 -7.85 0.87
N VAL A 69 9.01 -9.05 0.45
CA VAL A 69 9.42 -9.63 -0.82
C VAL A 69 8.22 -9.55 -1.75
N ILE A 70 8.43 -9.06 -2.97
CA ILE A 70 7.45 -9.32 -4.02
C ILE A 70 7.66 -10.80 -4.36
N ASP A 71 6.90 -11.65 -3.67
CA ASP A 71 6.95 -13.08 -3.91
C ASP A 71 6.65 -13.32 -5.40
N ASP A 72 7.32 -14.31 -5.99
CA ASP A 72 6.99 -14.85 -7.31
C ASP A 72 5.64 -15.59 -7.20
N VAL A 73 4.60 -14.85 -6.79
CA VAL A 73 3.25 -15.36 -6.67
C VAL A 73 2.78 -15.56 -8.10
N SER A 74 2.33 -16.77 -8.41
CA SER A 74 1.76 -17.12 -9.73
C SER A 74 0.62 -16.18 -10.17
N ALA A 75 0.08 -15.33 -9.29
CA ALA A 75 -1.00 -14.38 -9.59
C ALA A 75 -0.73 -13.03 -8.90
N PRO A 76 -1.00 -11.90 -9.57
CA PRO A 76 -0.85 -10.57 -8.99
C PRO A 76 -1.93 -10.32 -7.90
N SER A 77 -1.58 -9.50 -6.91
CA SER A 77 -2.51 -9.02 -5.87
C SER A 77 -3.62 -8.13 -6.45
N VAL A 78 -3.29 -7.37 -7.50
CA VAL A 78 -4.19 -6.41 -8.15
C VAL A 78 -4.05 -6.49 -9.67
N GLU A 79 -5.18 -6.46 -10.37
CA GLU A 79 -5.25 -6.28 -11.82
C GLU A 79 -5.45 -4.80 -12.16
N PHE A 80 -4.61 -4.28 -13.05
CA PHE A 80 -4.71 -2.90 -13.54
C PHE A 80 -5.15 -2.85 -14.99
N THR A 81 -6.08 -1.96 -15.29
CA THR A 81 -6.51 -1.64 -16.66
C THR A 81 -6.53 -0.12 -16.88
N GLY A 82 -6.46 0.31 -18.14
CA GLY A 82 -6.54 1.74 -18.48
C GLY A 82 -5.39 2.59 -17.92
N ILE A 83 -4.19 2.01 -17.80
CA ILE A 83 -3.01 2.69 -17.27
C ILE A 83 -2.71 3.92 -18.14
N SER A 84 -2.61 5.08 -17.48
CA SER A 84 -2.33 6.35 -18.13
C SER A 84 -1.57 7.29 -17.20
N VAL A 85 -0.92 8.30 -17.79
CA VAL A 85 -0.35 9.41 -17.04
C VAL A 85 -1.34 10.56 -17.07
N GLY A 86 -1.57 11.18 -15.92
CA GLY A 86 -2.46 12.32 -15.75
C GLY A 86 -1.85 13.39 -14.84
N VAL A 87 -2.72 14.30 -14.40
CA VAL A 87 -2.39 15.35 -13.43
C VAL A 87 -3.43 15.32 -12.32
N HIS A 88 -2.97 15.38 -11.07
CA HIS A 88 -3.80 15.48 -9.88
C HIS A 88 -3.32 16.65 -9.02
N HIS A 89 -4.20 17.62 -8.77
CA HIS A 89 -3.87 18.88 -8.08
C HIS A 89 -2.56 19.54 -8.54
N GLY A 90 -2.32 19.56 -9.87
CA GLY A 90 -1.13 20.17 -10.47
C GLY A 90 0.13 19.30 -10.47
N ARG A 91 0.09 18.10 -9.88
CA ARG A 91 1.21 17.14 -9.84
C ARG A 91 0.99 15.99 -10.82
N LYS A 92 2.08 15.46 -11.39
CA LYS A 92 2.01 14.33 -12.34
C LYS A 92 1.61 13.06 -11.60
N SER A 93 0.66 12.31 -12.15
CA SER A 93 0.15 11.09 -11.53
C SER A 93 0.05 9.92 -12.51
N TRP A 94 0.26 8.70 -12.04
CA TRP A 94 -0.21 7.49 -12.72
C TRP A 94 -1.66 7.22 -12.35
N GLN A 95 -2.48 6.84 -13.32
CA GLN A 95 -3.89 6.51 -13.14
C GLN A 95 -4.19 5.14 -13.74
N ALA A 96 -4.98 4.34 -13.03
CA ALA A 96 -5.48 3.07 -13.54
C ALA A 96 -6.81 2.71 -12.86
N THR A 97 -7.60 1.86 -13.53
CA THR A 97 -8.67 1.12 -12.88
C THR A 97 -8.05 -0.11 -12.23
N ALA A 98 -8.16 -0.22 -10.91
CA ALA A 98 -7.59 -1.27 -10.09
C ALA A 98 -8.68 -2.22 -9.58
N ARG A 99 -8.42 -3.52 -9.67
CA ARG A 99 -9.29 -4.57 -9.13
C ARG A 99 -8.45 -5.54 -8.30
N SER A 100 -8.83 -5.76 -7.03
CA SER A 100 -8.20 -6.79 -6.21
C SER A 100 -8.44 -8.18 -6.80
N THR A 101 -7.48 -9.08 -6.59
CA THR A 101 -7.66 -10.52 -6.84
C THR A 101 -7.96 -11.24 -5.52
N THR A 102 -8.15 -12.57 -5.56
CA THR A 102 -8.27 -13.36 -4.32
C THR A 102 -6.98 -13.40 -3.50
N ALA A 103 -5.84 -13.07 -4.12
CA ALA A 103 -4.53 -12.96 -3.48
C ALA A 103 -4.26 -11.58 -2.85
N TYR A 104 -5.25 -10.69 -2.83
CA TYR A 104 -5.11 -9.37 -2.23
C TYR A 104 -4.90 -9.47 -0.72
N ASP A 105 -3.73 -9.03 -0.25
CA ASP A 105 -3.35 -9.04 1.17
C ASP A 105 -3.13 -7.58 1.65
N PRO A 106 -4.21 -6.90 2.05
CA PRO A 106 -4.14 -5.51 2.50
C PRO A 106 -3.56 -5.42 3.91
N ARG A 107 -3.01 -4.25 4.24
CA ARG A 107 -2.44 -4.00 5.58
C ARG A 107 -3.45 -4.17 6.72
N CYS A 108 -4.71 -3.81 6.47
CA CYS A 108 -5.84 -4.17 7.34
C CYS A 108 -7.02 -4.61 6.50
N SER A 109 -7.55 -5.81 6.77
CA SER A 109 -8.83 -6.27 6.19
C SER A 109 -10.01 -5.36 6.54
N CYS A 110 -9.90 -4.59 7.63
CA CYS A 110 -10.90 -3.64 8.11
C CYS A 110 -10.95 -2.31 7.33
N CYS A 111 -9.80 -1.88 6.79
CA CYS A 111 -9.60 -0.58 6.15
C CYS A 111 -8.60 -0.75 4.99
N PRO A 112 -8.87 -1.63 4.02
CA PRO A 112 -8.01 -1.81 2.87
C PRO A 112 -8.02 -0.55 1.99
N LEU A 113 -7.03 -0.42 1.11
CA LEU A 113 -6.98 0.61 0.09
C LEU A 113 -8.05 0.36 -0.99
N LEU A 114 -8.18 -0.88 -1.46
CA LEU A 114 -9.24 -1.32 -2.37
C LEU A 114 -10.34 -2.03 -1.58
N ASP A 115 -11.59 -1.71 -1.88
CA ASP A 115 -12.73 -2.35 -1.22
C ASP A 115 -12.77 -3.88 -1.41
N GLY A 116 -13.46 -4.53 -0.46
CA GLY A 116 -13.59 -5.98 -0.34
C GLY A 116 -13.63 -6.39 1.12
N HIS A 117 -13.53 -7.69 1.38
CA HIS A 117 -13.35 -8.21 2.73
C HIS A 117 -12.68 -9.58 2.69
N PHE A 118 -12.05 -9.95 3.80
CA PHE A 118 -11.51 -11.29 3.97
C PHE A 118 -12.63 -12.24 4.41
N ASP A 119 -12.69 -13.43 3.80
CA ASP A 119 -13.56 -14.52 4.24
C ASP A 119 -12.75 -15.55 5.04
N ASP A 120 -12.98 -15.58 6.36
CA ASP A 120 -12.29 -16.49 7.29
C ASP A 120 -12.59 -17.98 7.04
N VAL A 121 -13.64 -18.31 6.27
CA VAL A 121 -14.00 -19.70 5.96
C VAL A 121 -13.21 -20.21 4.77
N THR A 122 -13.04 -19.39 3.74
CA THR A 122 -12.27 -19.76 2.54
C THR A 122 -10.80 -19.39 2.63
N ASP A 123 -10.41 -18.55 3.60
CA ASP A 123 -9.06 -18.00 3.75
C ASP A 123 -8.64 -17.18 2.51
N GLU A 124 -9.61 -16.46 1.91
CA GLU A 124 -9.43 -15.72 0.66
C GLU A 124 -10.05 -14.32 0.72
N TRP A 125 -9.53 -13.41 -0.11
CA TRP A 125 -10.13 -12.10 -0.30
C TRP A 125 -11.36 -12.16 -1.21
N VAL A 126 -12.48 -11.62 -0.72
CA VAL A 126 -13.71 -11.43 -1.50
C VAL A 126 -13.62 -10.11 -2.28
N ILE A 127 -13.48 -10.25 -3.59
CA ILE A 127 -13.25 -9.16 -4.55
C ILE A 127 -14.48 -8.23 -4.63
N ALA A 128 -14.26 -6.93 -4.48
CA ALA A 128 -15.26 -5.88 -4.75
C ALA A 128 -15.17 -5.36 -6.19
N PRO A 129 -16.13 -4.53 -6.65
CA PRO A 129 -16.00 -3.85 -7.94
C PRO A 129 -14.74 -2.96 -7.99
N PRO A 130 -14.20 -2.72 -9.20
CA PRO A 130 -12.96 -1.97 -9.34
C PRO A 130 -13.09 -0.48 -8.95
N ALA A 131 -11.96 0.12 -8.59
CA ALA A 131 -11.83 1.54 -8.29
C ALA A 131 -10.87 2.22 -9.26
N LEU A 132 -11.10 3.50 -9.55
CA LEU A 132 -10.10 4.34 -10.19
C LEU A 132 -9.10 4.80 -9.13
N VAL A 133 -7.82 4.49 -9.31
CA VAL A 133 -6.75 4.92 -8.40
C VAL A 133 -5.80 5.90 -9.11
N ARG A 134 -5.20 6.81 -8.33
CA ARG A 134 -4.07 7.62 -8.80
C ARG A 134 -2.91 7.60 -7.82
N LEU A 135 -1.71 7.40 -8.33
CA LEU A 135 -0.45 7.55 -7.59
C LEU A 135 0.28 8.80 -8.04
N ASP A 136 0.77 9.61 -7.10
CA ASP A 136 1.70 10.71 -7.42
C ASP A 136 3.03 10.13 -7.92
N CYS A 137 3.51 10.58 -9.09
CA CYS A 137 4.68 9.99 -9.72
C CYS A 137 6.00 10.26 -8.98
N GLU A 138 6.05 11.26 -8.11
CA GLU A 138 7.27 11.63 -7.39
C GLU A 138 7.37 10.89 -6.05
N THR A 139 6.26 10.80 -5.33
CA THR A 139 6.22 10.23 -3.96
C THR A 139 5.74 8.79 -3.93
N GLY A 140 5.01 8.32 -4.94
CA GLY A 140 4.36 7.01 -4.96
C GLY A 140 3.11 6.91 -4.08
N ILE A 141 2.70 7.98 -3.41
CA ILE A 141 1.51 8.03 -2.56
C ILE A 141 0.25 7.86 -3.42
N CYS A 142 -0.73 7.08 -2.94
CA CYS A 142 -2.05 7.05 -3.53
C CYS A 142 -2.79 8.35 -3.21
N VAL A 143 -3.03 9.20 -4.19
CA VAL A 143 -3.63 10.53 -3.96
C VAL A 143 -5.11 10.57 -4.29
N HIS A 144 -5.64 9.55 -4.96
CA HIS A 144 -7.04 9.52 -5.37
C HIS A 144 -7.59 8.10 -5.46
N ILE A 145 -8.79 7.88 -4.92
CA ILE A 145 -9.55 6.65 -5.09
C ILE A 145 -11.02 7.02 -5.30
N VAL A 146 -11.61 6.50 -6.38
CA VAL A 146 -13.05 6.62 -6.65
C VAL A 146 -13.60 5.25 -6.97
N HIS A 147 -14.52 4.78 -6.15
CA HIS A 147 -15.21 3.51 -6.38
C HIS A 147 -16.32 3.71 -7.41
N GLN A 148 -16.46 2.75 -8.34
CA GLN A 148 -17.41 2.86 -9.46
C GLN A 148 -18.81 2.32 -9.11
N TYR A 149 -19.26 2.46 -7.86
CA TYR A 149 -20.57 1.99 -7.36
C TYR A 149 -21.07 2.83 -6.16
N GLU A 150 -22.35 2.69 -5.81
CA GLU A 150 -23.06 3.60 -4.90
C GLU A 150 -22.65 3.56 -3.42
N VAL A 151 -21.82 2.60 -2.99
CA VAL A 151 -21.52 2.43 -1.55
C VAL A 151 -20.01 2.21 -1.28
N PRO A 152 -19.14 3.22 -1.46
CA PRO A 152 -17.76 3.12 -0.99
C PRO A 152 -17.66 3.20 0.55
N ARG A 153 -16.67 2.51 1.13
CA ARG A 153 -16.27 2.75 2.52
C ARG A 153 -15.66 4.16 2.69
N VAL A 154 -14.83 4.61 1.74
CA VAL A 154 -14.23 5.97 1.68
C VAL A 154 -13.74 6.25 0.24
N ASP A 155 -14.19 7.34 -0.40
CA ASP A 155 -13.49 7.91 -1.57
C ASP A 155 -12.41 8.88 -1.09
N LEU A 156 -11.29 8.92 -1.82
CA LEU A 156 -10.09 9.65 -1.42
C LEU A 156 -9.70 10.69 -2.46
N ASP A 157 -9.38 11.89 -2.01
CA ASP A 157 -8.83 12.98 -2.83
C ASP A 157 -7.87 13.81 -1.98
N VAL A 158 -6.56 13.68 -2.24
CA VAL A 158 -5.50 14.26 -1.41
C VAL A 158 -4.62 15.19 -2.24
N ARG A 159 -4.42 16.39 -1.70
CA ARG A 159 -3.45 17.35 -2.21
C ARG A 159 -2.17 17.28 -1.37
N ILE A 160 -1.03 17.09 -2.03
CA ILE A 160 0.29 17.17 -1.41
C ILE A 160 0.71 18.65 -1.38
N GLU A 161 0.82 19.22 -0.19
CA GLU A 161 1.36 20.56 0.02
C GLU A 161 2.87 20.47 0.28
N ALA A 162 3.64 21.33 -0.39
CA ALA A 162 5.01 21.57 0.03
C ALA A 162 4.97 22.37 1.35
N VAL A 163 5.90 22.07 2.25
CA VAL A 163 6.13 22.88 3.45
C VAL A 163 7.49 23.52 3.28
N ASP A 164 7.50 24.86 3.29
CA ASP A 164 8.70 25.70 3.17
C ASP A 164 9.65 25.57 4.37
#